data_AF-A0A7S4BC06-F1
#
_entry.id   AF-A0A7S4BC06-F1
#
_cell.length_a   1.000
_cell.length_b   1.000
_cell.length_c   1.000
_cell.angle_alpha   90.00
_cell.angle_beta   90.00
_cell.angle_gamma   90.00
#
_symmetry.space_group_name_H-M   'P 1'
#
loop_
_entity.id
_entity.type
_entity.pdbx_description
1 polymer ?
#
loop_
_entity_poly.entity_id
_entity_poly.type
_entity_poly.pdbx_seq_one_letter_code
_entity_poly.pdbx_strand_id
1 'polypeptide(L)'
;KDWRLGAQRLGNAVLKACPRWLIFVNGVGYPGIGAEGDAGPSGIYQWGEDLVGVHTAPILLDNQQKVVYSPHVYGPALFAIIPQYMPPFFNVRQFPDNMEAIWDNHFGFAQAQTGQPVILGETGGTAKGHDEKWVRALVDYLKKRRIGLFWYCLNPNSDDTKGLLQDDWRTPETAKLKILSQLPTTNISKLHPNVASATFLFPSPSPPPSPPPSKPSPPPPPFPPPPSPSPSSPRPPAPPPPSDPPLKPSPPPPSPPPPPPQPSSPPPPPPPPPS
;
A
#
# COMPACT_ATOMS: atom_id res chain seq x y z
N LYS A 1 7.62 13.66 -11.82
CA LYS A 1 6.39 14.21 -12.45
C LYS A 1 5.35 14.35 -11.34
N ASP A 2 4.70 15.50 -11.18
CA ASP A 2 3.74 15.75 -10.08
C ASP A 2 2.35 15.15 -10.41
N TRP A 3 1.94 14.13 -9.63
CA TRP A 3 0.64 13.49 -9.77
C TRP A 3 -0.53 14.43 -9.46
N ARG A 4 -0.40 15.31 -8.47
CA ARG A 4 -1.45 16.27 -8.09
C ARG A 4 -1.78 17.20 -9.25
N LEU A 5 -0.78 17.77 -9.91
CA LEU A 5 -1.00 18.60 -11.10
C LEU A 5 -1.56 17.79 -12.28
N GLY A 6 -1.15 16.52 -12.42
CA GLY A 6 -1.70 15.60 -13.40
C GLY A 6 -3.20 15.35 -13.18
N ALA A 7 -3.57 15.00 -11.95
CA ALA A 7 -4.95 14.75 -11.53
C ALA A 7 -5.83 15.98 -11.71
N GLN A 8 -5.33 17.19 -11.46
CA GLN A 8 -6.09 18.43 -11.68
C GLN A 8 -6.41 18.64 -13.17
N ARG A 9 -5.41 18.50 -14.05
CA ARG A 9 -5.59 18.63 -15.50
C ARG A 9 -6.57 17.58 -16.03
N LEU A 10 -6.40 16.33 -15.62
CA LEU A 10 -7.25 15.22 -16.05
C LEU A 10 -8.68 15.38 -15.51
N GLY A 11 -8.83 15.70 -14.23
CA GLY A 11 -10.13 15.90 -13.58
C GLY A 11 -10.93 17.01 -14.24
N ASN A 12 -10.33 18.18 -14.49
CA ASN A 12 -11.00 19.28 -15.17
C ASN A 12 -11.37 18.93 -16.62
N ALA A 13 -10.51 18.18 -17.34
CA ALA A 13 -10.83 17.71 -18.68
C ALA A 13 -12.04 16.74 -18.68
N VAL A 14 -12.10 15.81 -17.72
CA VAL A 14 -13.25 14.91 -17.54
C VAL A 14 -14.50 15.70 -17.20
N LEU A 15 -14.44 16.65 -16.27
CA LEU A 15 -15.61 17.43 -15.84
C LEU A 15 -16.16 18.32 -16.95
N LYS A 16 -15.34 18.76 -17.91
CA LYS A 16 -15.81 19.48 -19.10
C LYS A 16 -16.73 18.61 -19.97
N ALA A 17 -16.45 17.31 -20.08
CA ALA A 17 -17.28 16.37 -20.83
C ALA A 17 -18.40 15.76 -19.97
N CYS A 18 -18.15 15.54 -18.68
CA CYS A 18 -19.00 14.80 -17.75
C CYS A 18 -19.21 15.60 -16.45
N PRO A 19 -19.97 16.72 -16.46
CA PRO A 19 -20.06 17.65 -15.33
C PRO A 19 -20.76 17.06 -14.09
N ARG A 20 -21.46 15.93 -14.24
CA ARG A 20 -22.14 15.24 -13.13
C ARG A 20 -21.21 14.31 -12.35
N TRP A 21 -20.07 13.92 -12.90
CA TRP A 21 -19.20 12.93 -12.29
C TRP A 21 -18.43 13.49 -11.09
N LEU A 22 -17.91 12.57 -10.28
CA LEU A 22 -16.92 12.82 -9.25
C LEU A 22 -15.54 12.39 -9.77
N ILE A 23 -14.50 13.06 -9.29
CA ILE A 23 -13.11 12.77 -9.62
C ILE A 23 -12.46 12.17 -8.38
N PHE A 24 -12.25 10.86 -8.42
CA PHE A 24 -11.55 10.12 -7.38
C PHE A 24 -10.04 10.23 -7.65
N VAL A 25 -9.30 10.74 -6.68
CA VAL A 25 -7.86 10.96 -6.79
C VAL A 25 -7.15 10.11 -5.74
N ASN A 26 -6.47 9.08 -6.20
CA ASN A 26 -5.65 8.24 -5.34
C ASN A 26 -4.43 9.02 -4.84
N GLY A 27 -3.84 8.51 -3.77
CA GLY A 27 -2.51 8.91 -3.36
C GLY A 27 -1.43 8.43 -4.32
N VAL A 28 -0.21 8.59 -3.87
CA VAL A 28 1.00 8.10 -4.53
C VAL A 28 1.55 6.89 -3.76
N GLY A 29 2.75 6.43 -4.08
CA GLY A 29 3.34 5.32 -3.36
C GLY A 29 4.81 5.10 -3.67
N TYR A 30 5.32 3.95 -3.23
CA TYR A 30 6.73 3.58 -3.37
C TYR A 30 7.14 3.18 -4.80
N PRO A 31 8.37 3.50 -5.27
CA PRO A 31 9.34 4.41 -4.65
C PRO A 31 9.18 5.85 -5.16
N GLY A 32 8.90 6.78 -4.26
CA GLY A 32 9.34 8.16 -4.40
C GLY A 32 8.77 8.98 -5.57
N ILE A 33 7.48 8.84 -5.91
CA ILE A 33 6.80 9.85 -6.74
C ILE A 33 5.50 10.31 -6.07
N GLY A 34 5.64 10.89 -4.88
CA GLY A 34 4.68 11.85 -4.33
C GLY A 34 4.90 13.25 -4.87
N ALA A 35 4.07 14.20 -4.43
CA ALA A 35 4.32 15.62 -4.67
C ALA A 35 5.77 15.96 -4.26
N GLU A 36 6.40 16.87 -5.00
CA GLU A 36 7.78 17.28 -4.74
C GLU A 36 7.92 17.73 -3.28
N GLY A 37 8.78 17.06 -2.49
CA GLY A 37 9.12 17.47 -1.12
C GLY A 37 8.69 16.55 0.02
N ASP A 38 7.97 15.46 -0.20
CA ASP A 38 7.54 14.59 0.91
C ASP A 38 7.60 13.10 0.58
N ALA A 39 8.82 12.59 0.41
CA ALA A 39 9.05 11.16 0.54
C ALA A 39 9.21 10.87 2.04
N GLY A 40 8.11 10.61 2.74
CA GLY A 40 8.21 9.91 4.03
C GLY A 40 9.05 8.63 3.86
N PRO A 41 9.63 8.09 4.94
CA PRO A 41 10.72 7.12 4.84
C PRO A 41 10.38 5.99 3.86
N SER A 42 11.27 5.79 2.88
CA SER A 42 11.15 4.77 1.84
C SER A 42 10.59 3.44 2.38
N GLY A 43 9.50 2.96 1.80
CA GLY A 43 8.92 1.64 2.09
C GLY A 43 7.79 1.61 3.11
N ILE A 44 7.27 2.75 3.58
CA ILE A 44 6.10 2.79 4.47
C ILE A 44 4.75 2.92 3.77
N TYR A 45 4.72 3.43 2.52
CA TYR A 45 3.49 3.71 1.77
C TYR A 45 3.25 2.72 0.63
N GLN A 46 2.02 2.25 0.52
CA GLN A 46 1.53 1.40 -0.55
C GLN A 46 1.17 2.23 -1.79
N TRP A 47 1.03 1.56 -2.94
CA TRP A 47 0.62 2.24 -4.17
C TRP A 47 -0.77 2.83 -4.03
N GLY A 48 -0.87 4.15 -4.14
CA GLY A 48 -2.13 4.86 -4.03
C GLY A 48 -2.49 5.27 -2.61
N GLU A 49 -1.67 4.96 -1.59
CA GLU A 49 -1.98 5.23 -0.18
C GLU A 49 -1.62 6.65 0.24
N ASP A 50 -0.47 7.15 -0.21
CA ASP A 50 0.16 8.34 0.33
C ASP A 50 -0.55 9.62 -0.11
N LEU A 51 -1.21 10.28 0.84
CA LEU A 51 -1.83 11.59 0.68
C LEU A 51 -1.09 12.69 1.46
N VAL A 52 0.10 12.46 2.02
CA VAL A 52 0.77 13.44 2.90
C VAL A 52 0.96 14.78 2.21
N GLY A 53 1.26 14.78 0.91
CA GLY A 53 1.37 16.00 0.10
C GLY A 53 0.11 16.90 0.09
N VAL A 54 -1.06 16.39 0.50
CA VAL A 54 -2.29 17.18 0.67
C VAL A 54 -2.13 18.24 1.77
N HIS A 55 -1.23 18.05 2.75
CA HIS A 55 -0.92 19.06 3.77
C HIS A 55 -0.50 20.39 3.16
N THR A 56 0.33 20.37 2.11
CA THR A 56 0.90 21.58 1.50
C THR A 56 0.30 21.89 0.13
N ALA A 57 -0.16 20.87 -0.59
CA ALA A 57 -0.61 20.98 -1.97
C ALA A 57 -1.87 20.11 -2.21
N PRO A 58 -3.06 20.55 -1.77
CA PRO A 58 -4.30 19.84 -2.04
C PRO A 58 -4.65 19.82 -3.54
N ILE A 59 -5.58 18.95 -3.92
CA ILE A 59 -6.13 18.87 -5.28
C ILE A 59 -7.07 20.06 -5.55
N LEU A 60 -6.72 20.86 -6.56
CA LEU A 60 -7.50 22.02 -7.00
C LEU A 60 -8.15 21.79 -8.37
N LEU A 61 -9.39 21.30 -8.39
CA LEU A 61 -10.27 21.33 -9.57
C LEU A 61 -11.06 22.64 -9.66
N ASP A 62 -11.57 22.94 -10.85
CA ASP A 62 -12.41 24.12 -11.13
C ASP A 62 -13.72 24.07 -10.31
N ASN A 63 -14.25 22.87 -10.10
CA ASN A 63 -15.34 22.62 -9.17
C ASN A 63 -14.87 21.70 -8.05
N GLN A 64 -14.57 22.31 -6.90
CA GLN A 64 -14.11 21.59 -5.71
C GLN A 64 -15.10 20.55 -5.19
N GLN A 65 -16.41 20.73 -5.37
CA GLN A 65 -17.42 19.77 -4.91
C GLN A 65 -17.35 18.42 -5.64
N LYS A 66 -16.47 18.28 -6.64
CA LYS A 66 -16.27 17.06 -7.41
C LYS A 66 -15.09 16.21 -6.95
N VAL A 67 -14.27 16.68 -6.01
CA VAL A 67 -13.08 15.96 -5.56
C VAL A 67 -13.45 14.90 -4.53
N VAL A 68 -12.90 13.70 -4.68
CA VAL A 68 -12.88 12.66 -3.65
C VAL A 68 -11.45 12.14 -3.54
N TYR A 69 -10.88 12.13 -2.33
CA TYR A 69 -9.59 11.48 -2.11
C TYR A 69 -9.79 9.97 -1.95
N SER A 70 -8.99 9.18 -2.65
CA SER A 70 -9.24 7.76 -2.85
C SER A 70 -8.04 6.86 -2.53
N PRO A 71 -7.53 6.85 -1.29
CA PRO A 71 -6.33 6.10 -0.96
C PRO A 71 -6.57 4.58 -1.05
N HIS A 72 -5.52 3.83 -1.38
CA HIS A 72 -5.52 2.37 -1.28
C HIS A 72 -4.79 1.95 0.00
N VAL A 73 -5.25 0.90 0.68
CA VAL A 73 -4.54 0.39 1.87
C VAL A 73 -4.81 -1.10 2.08
N TYR A 74 -3.74 -1.87 2.32
CA TYR A 74 -3.78 -3.30 2.58
C TYR A 74 -3.10 -3.68 3.90
N GLY A 75 -3.53 -4.83 4.42
CA GLY A 75 -3.00 -5.43 5.63
C GLY A 75 -1.85 -6.41 5.39
N PRO A 76 -1.42 -7.12 6.44
CA PRO A 76 -0.34 -8.09 6.38
C PRO A 76 -0.52 -9.21 5.34
N ALA A 77 -1.76 -9.55 4.95
CA ALA A 77 -1.99 -10.59 3.95
C ALA A 77 -1.34 -10.29 2.60
N LEU A 78 -1.36 -9.03 2.14
CA LEU A 78 -0.67 -8.61 0.92
C LEU A 78 0.82 -8.95 0.99
N PHE A 79 1.43 -8.69 2.14
CA PHE A 79 2.87 -8.85 2.33
C PHE A 79 3.28 -10.29 2.67
N ALA A 80 2.34 -11.21 2.86
CA ALA A 80 2.67 -12.62 3.08
C ALA A 80 3.31 -13.27 1.84
N ILE A 81 2.96 -12.79 0.63
CA ILE A 81 3.55 -13.27 -0.64
C ILE A 81 4.80 -12.48 -1.07
N ILE A 82 5.03 -11.31 -0.44
CA ILE A 82 6.17 -10.43 -0.70
C ILE A 82 6.80 -9.92 0.62
N PRO A 83 7.25 -10.83 1.51
CA PRO A 83 7.60 -10.49 2.90
C PRO A 83 8.76 -9.50 3.03
N GLN A 84 9.63 -9.39 2.02
CA GLN A 84 10.73 -8.43 1.97
C GLN A 84 10.26 -6.96 1.93
N TYR A 85 8.99 -6.72 1.56
CA TYR A 85 8.39 -5.39 1.53
C TYR A 85 7.43 -5.15 2.70
N MET A 86 7.35 -6.07 3.67
CA MET A 86 6.43 -5.94 4.80
C MET A 86 6.78 -4.72 5.66
N PRO A 87 5.86 -3.75 5.83
CA PRO A 87 6.08 -2.63 6.72
C PRO A 87 6.31 -3.10 8.17
N PRO A 88 7.33 -2.57 8.88
CA PRO A 88 7.71 -3.06 10.21
C PRO A 88 6.60 -2.84 11.25
N PHE A 89 5.74 -1.85 11.04
CA PHE A 89 4.62 -1.53 11.92
C PHE A 89 3.54 -2.63 11.97
N PHE A 90 3.57 -3.63 11.08
CA PHE A 90 2.71 -4.81 11.20
C PHE A 90 3.23 -5.85 12.20
N ASN A 91 4.51 -5.79 12.59
CA ASN A 91 5.16 -6.80 13.43
C ASN A 91 5.58 -6.25 14.80
N VAL A 92 5.02 -5.11 15.20
CA VAL A 92 5.25 -4.53 16.54
C VAL A 92 4.28 -5.11 17.56
N ARG A 93 4.64 -5.08 18.85
CA ARG A 93 3.80 -5.59 19.95
C ARG A 93 2.44 -4.89 20.04
N GLN A 94 2.40 -3.62 19.65
CA GLN A 94 1.22 -2.77 19.70
C GLN A 94 0.21 -3.07 18.58
N PHE A 95 0.52 -3.95 17.63
CA PHE A 95 -0.38 -4.26 16.53
C PHE A 95 -1.64 -5.02 17.01
N PRO A 96 -2.86 -4.63 16.56
CA PRO A 96 -3.17 -3.61 15.55
C PRO A 96 -3.46 -2.20 16.09
N ASP A 97 -3.32 -1.94 17.40
CA ASP A 97 -3.68 -0.68 18.05
C ASP A 97 -2.88 0.53 17.53
N ASN A 98 -1.69 0.31 16.97
CA ASN A 98 -0.90 1.35 16.32
C ASN A 98 -1.45 1.82 14.96
N MET A 99 -2.36 1.06 14.34
CA MET A 99 -2.76 1.30 12.96
C MET A 99 -3.58 2.58 12.77
N GLU A 100 -4.42 2.96 13.73
CA GLU A 100 -5.24 4.19 13.63
C GLU A 100 -4.35 5.43 13.42
N ALA A 101 -3.30 5.59 14.22
CA ALA A 101 -2.38 6.72 14.10
C ALA A 101 -1.63 6.72 12.75
N ILE A 102 -1.33 5.55 12.22
CA ILE A 102 -0.65 5.39 10.93
C ILE A 102 -1.58 5.81 9.79
N TRP A 103 -2.80 5.29 9.75
CA TRP A 103 -3.79 5.68 8.74
C TRP A 103 -4.12 7.17 8.80
N ASP A 104 -4.15 7.75 10.00
CA ASP A 104 -4.35 9.18 10.16
C ASP A 104 -3.26 10.02 9.55
N ASN A 105 -2.00 9.61 9.75
CA ASN A 105 -0.85 10.25 9.15
C ASN A 105 -0.81 10.05 7.63
N HIS A 106 -1.22 8.89 7.13
CA HIS A 106 -1.13 8.55 5.71
C HIS A 106 -2.20 9.24 4.87
N PHE A 107 -3.46 9.24 5.34
CA PHE A 107 -4.59 9.72 4.56
C PHE A 107 -5.78 10.23 5.37
N GLY A 108 -5.94 9.79 6.62
CA GLY A 108 -7.12 10.08 7.43
C GLY A 108 -7.34 11.57 7.67
N PHE A 109 -6.25 12.34 7.78
CA PHE A 109 -6.29 13.79 7.97
C PHE A 109 -6.98 14.54 6.81
N ALA A 110 -6.92 14.00 5.59
CA ALA A 110 -7.29 14.72 4.38
C ALA A 110 -8.75 15.20 4.40
N GLN A 111 -9.66 14.41 4.98
CA GLN A 111 -11.07 14.77 5.11
C GLN A 111 -11.27 16.03 5.95
N ALA A 112 -10.65 16.08 7.14
CA ALA A 112 -10.81 17.21 8.06
C ALA A 112 -10.12 18.47 7.54
N GLN A 113 -8.94 18.32 6.91
CA GLN A 113 -8.17 19.45 6.41
C GLN A 113 -8.80 20.09 5.16
N THR A 114 -9.32 19.28 4.24
CA THR A 114 -9.81 19.78 2.94
C THR A 114 -11.32 19.95 2.88
N GLY A 115 -12.06 19.33 3.81
CA GLY A 115 -13.51 19.23 3.75
C GLY A 115 -14.04 18.26 2.68
N GLN A 116 -13.15 17.60 1.92
CA GLN A 116 -13.52 16.66 0.86
C GLN A 116 -13.72 15.24 1.39
N PRO A 117 -14.60 14.43 0.78
CA PRO A 117 -14.74 13.03 1.15
C PRO A 117 -13.45 12.23 0.93
N VAL A 118 -13.20 11.28 1.84
CA VAL A 118 -12.23 10.21 1.66
C VAL A 118 -13.00 8.91 1.51
N ILE A 119 -12.67 8.11 0.49
CA ILE A 119 -13.21 6.77 0.26
C ILE A 119 -12.03 5.87 -0.06
N LEU A 120 -11.87 4.73 0.62
CA LEU A 120 -10.82 3.80 0.23
C LEU A 120 -11.10 3.24 -1.17
N GLY A 121 -10.21 3.50 -2.12
CA GLY A 121 -10.33 3.04 -3.51
C GLY A 121 -10.12 1.54 -3.64
N GLU A 122 -9.22 1.00 -2.82
CA GLU A 122 -9.01 -0.44 -2.66
C GLU A 122 -8.58 -0.75 -1.23
N THR A 123 -9.16 -1.81 -0.68
CA THR A 123 -8.66 -2.46 0.52
C THR A 123 -9.11 -3.91 0.55
N GLY A 124 -8.24 -4.80 0.99
CA GLY A 124 -8.50 -6.23 0.96
C GLY A 124 -7.65 -6.99 1.97
N GLY A 125 -7.97 -8.26 2.13
CA GLY A 125 -7.24 -9.17 2.99
C GLY A 125 -7.93 -10.51 3.11
N THR A 126 -7.17 -11.54 3.49
CA THR A 126 -7.72 -12.88 3.74
C THR A 126 -8.69 -12.90 4.92
N ALA A 127 -8.62 -11.88 5.80
CA ALA A 127 -9.38 -11.79 7.05
C ALA A 127 -9.21 -13.03 7.95
N LYS A 128 -7.99 -13.58 7.97
CA LYS A 128 -7.59 -14.74 8.78
C LYS A 128 -6.35 -14.43 9.60
N GLY A 129 -6.23 -15.01 10.79
CA GLY A 129 -5.02 -14.93 11.62
C GLY A 129 -4.57 -13.50 11.90
N HIS A 130 -3.32 -13.16 11.52
CA HIS A 130 -2.77 -11.81 11.71
C HIS A 130 -3.52 -10.75 10.91
N ASP A 131 -4.00 -11.10 9.72
CA ASP A 131 -4.74 -10.20 8.84
C ASP A 131 -6.16 -9.93 9.36
N GLU A 132 -6.78 -10.89 10.06
CA GLU A 132 -8.10 -10.66 10.67
C GLU A 132 -8.06 -9.52 11.69
N LYS A 133 -6.98 -9.44 12.50
CA LYS A 133 -6.78 -8.35 13.46
C LYS A 133 -6.73 -6.99 12.74
N TRP A 134 -6.04 -6.95 11.61
CA TRP A 134 -5.93 -5.75 10.77
C TRP A 134 -7.28 -5.34 10.18
N VAL A 135 -8.00 -6.28 9.53
CA VAL A 135 -9.28 -5.99 8.87
C VAL A 135 -10.32 -5.49 9.88
N ARG A 136 -10.34 -6.06 11.09
CA ARG A 136 -11.22 -5.58 12.18
C ARG A 136 -10.86 -4.17 12.61
N ALA A 137 -9.59 -3.90 12.88
CA ALA A 137 -9.12 -2.56 13.24
C ALA A 137 -9.42 -1.52 12.15
N LEU A 138 -9.29 -1.90 10.87
CA LEU A 138 -9.63 -1.04 9.75
C LEU A 138 -11.13 -0.73 9.73
N VAL A 139 -11.99 -1.74 9.87
CA VAL A 139 -13.45 -1.53 9.91
C VAL A 139 -13.85 -0.59 11.05
N ASP A 140 -13.27 -0.75 12.24
CA ASP A 140 -13.52 0.14 13.37
C ASP A 140 -13.07 1.58 13.09
N TYR A 141 -11.88 1.74 12.52
CA TYR A 141 -11.37 3.04 12.10
C TYR A 141 -12.26 3.72 11.05
N LEU A 142 -12.64 3.01 9.99
CA LEU A 142 -13.50 3.52 8.93
C LEU A 142 -14.87 3.94 9.46
N LYS A 143 -15.45 3.16 10.38
CA LYS A 143 -16.69 3.49 11.06
C LYS A 143 -16.55 4.76 11.90
N LYS A 144 -15.47 4.87 12.69
CA LYS A 144 -15.15 6.05 13.52
C LYS A 144 -14.98 7.31 12.69
N ARG A 145 -14.29 7.20 11.55
CA ARG A 145 -14.00 8.32 10.64
C ARG A 145 -15.08 8.61 9.61
N ARG A 146 -16.08 7.73 9.49
CA ARG A 146 -17.13 7.80 8.45
C ARG A 146 -16.53 7.80 7.03
N ILE A 147 -15.51 6.96 6.83
CA ILE A 147 -14.85 6.75 5.54
C ILE A 147 -15.49 5.54 4.86
N GLY A 148 -15.91 5.69 3.61
CA GLY A 148 -16.42 4.59 2.77
C GLY A 148 -15.29 3.76 2.17
N LEU A 149 -15.62 2.62 1.55
CA LEU A 149 -14.63 1.78 0.88
C LEU A 149 -15.18 1.03 -0.33
N PHE A 150 -14.30 0.70 -1.25
CA PHE A 150 -14.46 -0.37 -2.22
C PHE A 150 -13.57 -1.55 -1.82
N TRP A 151 -14.18 -2.70 -1.54
CA TRP A 151 -13.45 -3.87 -1.09
C TRP A 151 -12.80 -4.57 -2.28
N TYR A 152 -11.48 -4.75 -2.21
CA TYR A 152 -10.72 -5.60 -3.09
C TYR A 152 -10.70 -7.03 -2.52
N CYS A 153 -11.33 -7.99 -3.17
CA CYS A 153 -12.20 -7.85 -4.34
C CYS A 153 -13.42 -8.76 -4.22
N LEU A 154 -14.32 -8.69 -5.21
CA LEU A 154 -15.37 -9.69 -5.32
C LEU A 154 -14.78 -11.07 -5.66
N ASN A 155 -13.78 -11.07 -6.54
CA ASN A 155 -13.21 -12.26 -7.19
C ASN A 155 -12.39 -13.12 -6.21
N PRO A 156 -12.52 -14.46 -6.20
CA PRO A 156 -11.80 -15.33 -5.29
C PRO A 156 -10.31 -15.50 -5.62
N ASN A 157 -9.92 -15.28 -6.88
CA ASN A 157 -8.62 -15.65 -7.43
C ASN A 157 -7.51 -14.61 -7.24
N SER A 158 -7.63 -13.73 -6.24
CA SER A 158 -6.49 -12.95 -5.76
C SER A 158 -5.71 -13.80 -4.76
N ASP A 159 -4.45 -14.09 -5.06
CA ASP A 159 -3.63 -15.02 -4.28
C ASP A 159 -3.26 -14.48 -2.89
N ASP A 160 -3.15 -13.16 -2.78
CA ASP A 160 -2.78 -12.41 -1.59
C ASP A 160 -3.96 -12.05 -0.68
N THR A 161 -5.12 -11.69 -1.23
CA THR A 161 -6.26 -11.19 -0.44
C THR A 161 -7.48 -12.10 -0.45
N LYS A 162 -7.64 -12.92 -1.48
CA LYS A 162 -8.89 -13.63 -1.79
C LYS A 162 -10.10 -12.70 -1.94
N GLY A 163 -11.22 -13.24 -2.38
CA GLY A 163 -12.43 -12.47 -2.67
C GLY A 163 -13.45 -12.36 -1.53
N LEU A 164 -14.57 -11.72 -1.85
CA LEU A 164 -15.85 -11.86 -1.14
C LEU A 164 -16.64 -13.10 -1.60
N LEU A 165 -16.18 -13.76 -2.67
CA LEU A 165 -16.62 -15.08 -3.09
C LEU A 165 -15.55 -16.13 -2.75
N GLN A 166 -15.99 -17.38 -2.59
CA GLN A 166 -15.13 -18.56 -2.53
C GLN A 166 -14.72 -18.99 -3.95
N ASP A 167 -13.80 -19.96 -4.04
CA ASP A 167 -13.18 -20.41 -5.30
C ASP A 167 -14.18 -20.96 -6.33
N ASP A 168 -15.40 -21.29 -5.93
CA ASP A 168 -16.49 -21.71 -6.81
C ASP A 168 -17.18 -20.54 -7.54
N TRP A 169 -16.77 -19.30 -7.28
CA TRP A 169 -17.33 -18.05 -7.84
C TRP A 169 -18.82 -17.84 -7.55
N ARG A 170 -19.38 -18.54 -6.55
CA ARG A 170 -20.80 -18.54 -6.24
C ARG A 170 -21.06 -18.36 -4.75
N THR A 171 -20.30 -19.06 -3.92
CA THR A 171 -20.51 -19.09 -2.49
C THR A 171 -19.88 -17.85 -1.84
N PRO A 172 -20.63 -17.06 -1.05
CA PRO A 172 -20.05 -15.90 -0.36
C PRO A 172 -19.06 -16.29 0.74
N GLU A 173 -18.02 -15.47 0.93
CA GLU A 173 -17.08 -15.58 2.05
C GLU A 173 -17.71 -14.97 3.32
N THR A 174 -18.55 -15.76 3.99
CA THR A 174 -19.39 -15.30 5.09
C THR A 174 -18.62 -14.73 6.28
N ALA A 175 -17.42 -15.25 6.58
CA ALA A 175 -16.61 -14.74 7.69
C ALA A 175 -16.15 -13.31 7.43
N LYS A 176 -15.68 -13.04 6.21
CA LYS A 176 -15.27 -11.70 5.76
C LYS A 176 -16.46 -10.74 5.70
N LEU A 177 -17.58 -11.18 5.11
CA LEU A 177 -18.81 -10.38 5.03
C LEU A 177 -19.37 -10.03 6.42
N LYS A 178 -19.22 -10.90 7.41
CA LYS A 178 -19.62 -10.63 8.80
C LYS A 178 -18.78 -9.53 9.46
N ILE A 179 -17.51 -9.37 9.10
CA ILE A 179 -16.69 -8.27 9.58
C ILE A 179 -17.14 -6.97 8.91
N LEU A 180 -17.30 -6.99 7.58
CA LEU A 180 -17.70 -5.80 6.80
C LEU A 180 -19.11 -5.29 7.11
N SER A 181 -20.03 -6.17 7.52
CA SER A 181 -21.41 -5.78 7.86
C SER A 181 -21.53 -4.84 9.06
N GLN A 182 -20.43 -4.60 9.79
CA GLN A 182 -20.38 -3.63 10.90
C GLN A 182 -20.30 -2.18 10.43
N LEU A 183 -19.92 -1.95 9.18
CA LEU A 183 -19.89 -0.63 8.58
C LEU A 183 -21.33 -0.15 8.32
N PRO A 184 -21.62 1.15 8.53
CA PRO A 184 -22.88 1.72 8.09
C PRO A 184 -23.03 1.55 6.58
N THR A 185 -24.11 0.89 6.15
CA THR A 185 -24.41 0.68 4.74
C THR A 185 -25.76 1.28 4.39
N THR A 186 -25.86 1.83 3.18
CA THR A 186 -27.13 2.21 2.61
C THR A 186 -27.71 1.02 1.86
N ASN A 187 -28.90 0.59 2.24
CA ASN A 187 -29.58 -0.49 1.53
C ASN A 187 -30.03 0.03 0.16
N ILE A 188 -29.33 -0.39 -0.90
CA ILE A 188 -29.60 0.05 -2.28
C ILE A 188 -31.00 -0.36 -2.74
N SER A 189 -31.51 -1.52 -2.30
CA SER A 189 -32.88 -1.95 -2.61
C SER A 189 -33.93 -1.01 -2.01
N LYS A 190 -33.63 -0.31 -0.91
CA LYS A 190 -34.52 0.74 -0.38
C LYS A 190 -34.44 2.04 -1.19
N LEU A 191 -33.28 2.38 -1.72
CA LEU A 191 -33.11 3.59 -2.55
C LEU A 191 -33.68 3.40 -3.97
N HIS A 192 -33.56 2.19 -4.50
CA HIS A 192 -34.03 1.82 -5.83
C HIS A 192 -34.83 0.52 -5.75
N PRO A 193 -36.12 0.58 -5.34
CA PRO A 193 -36.96 -0.60 -5.19
C PRO A 193 -37.10 -1.41 -6.49
N ASN A 194 -36.95 -0.76 -7.65
CA ASN A 194 -37.05 -1.40 -8.95
C ASN A 194 -35.77 -2.14 -9.40
N VAL A 195 -34.62 -1.97 -8.71
CA VAL A 195 -33.38 -2.69 -9.03
C VAL A 195 -33.44 -4.15 -8.58
N ALA A 196 -34.21 -4.48 -7.54
CA ALA A 196 -34.45 -5.86 -7.13
C ALA A 196 -35.25 -6.67 -8.19
N SER A 197 -36.05 -5.99 -9.01
CA SER A 197 -36.84 -6.57 -10.10
C SER A 197 -36.13 -6.50 -11.47
N ALA A 198 -34.95 -5.87 -11.54
CA ALA A 198 -34.13 -5.93 -12.72
C ALA A 198 -33.53 -7.34 -12.80
N THR A 199 -34.26 -8.26 -13.45
CA THR A 199 -33.68 -9.49 -13.96
C THR A 199 -32.55 -9.05 -14.87
N PHE A 200 -31.32 -9.08 -14.36
CA PHE A 200 -30.15 -9.07 -15.22
C PHE A 200 -30.26 -10.37 -16.01
N LEU A 201 -30.86 -10.28 -17.20
CA LEU A 201 -30.67 -11.25 -18.25
C LEU A 201 -29.20 -11.13 -18.63
N PHE A 202 -28.32 -11.66 -17.77
CA PHE A 202 -27.02 -12.08 -18.23
C PHE A 202 -27.33 -13.18 -19.22
N PRO A 203 -27.08 -12.99 -20.53
CA PRO A 203 -27.07 -14.13 -21.43
C PRO A 203 -26.14 -15.15 -20.78
N SER A 204 -26.60 -16.39 -20.65
CA SER A 204 -25.76 -17.49 -20.19
C SER A 204 -24.43 -17.39 -20.95
N PRO A 205 -23.26 -17.40 -20.28
CA PRO A 205 -22.01 -17.26 -20.98
C PRO A 205 -21.95 -18.34 -22.06
N SER A 206 -21.90 -17.91 -23.33
CA SER A 206 -21.64 -18.83 -24.43
C SER A 206 -20.37 -19.60 -24.08
N PRO A 207 -20.32 -20.93 -24.27
CA PRO A 207 -19.07 -21.66 -24.13
C PRO A 207 -18.01 -20.95 -24.98
N PRO A 208 -16.78 -20.78 -24.47
CA PRO A 208 -15.72 -20.12 -25.22
C PRO A 208 -15.58 -20.80 -26.59
N PRO A 209 -15.40 -20.03 -27.68
CA PRO A 209 -15.19 -20.63 -28.99
C PRO A 209 -14.03 -21.63 -28.90
N SER A 210 -14.23 -22.82 -29.45
CA SER A 210 -13.18 -23.83 -29.53
C SER A 210 -11.92 -23.18 -30.12
N PRO A 211 -10.73 -23.43 -29.55
CA PRO A 211 -9.50 -22.88 -30.09
C PRO A 211 -9.39 -23.28 -31.57
N PRO A 212 -8.98 -22.36 -32.46
CA PRO A 212 -8.75 -22.71 -33.85
C PRO A 212 -7.72 -23.86 -33.91
N PRO A 213 -7.83 -24.77 -34.88
CA PRO A 213 -6.84 -25.84 -35.05
C PRO A 213 -5.45 -25.21 -35.11
N SER A 214 -4.60 -25.62 -34.17
CA SER A 214 -3.23 -25.16 -34.07
C SER A 214 -2.51 -25.41 -35.38
N LYS A 215 -2.08 -24.34 -36.05
CA LYS A 215 -1.14 -24.45 -37.18
C LYS A 215 0.10 -25.20 -36.68
N PRO A 216 0.69 -26.10 -37.49
CA PRO A 216 1.95 -26.73 -37.14
C PRO A 216 2.98 -25.66 -36.79
N SER A 217 3.58 -25.77 -35.61
CA SER A 217 4.68 -24.89 -35.24
C SER A 217 5.83 -25.12 -36.22
N PRO A 218 6.50 -24.06 -36.72
CA PRO A 218 7.71 -24.24 -37.51
C PRO A 218 8.75 -25.02 -36.67
N PRO A 219 9.59 -25.85 -37.30
CA PRO A 219 10.63 -26.56 -36.58
C PRO A 219 11.54 -25.56 -35.86
N PRO A 220 12.07 -25.92 -34.68
CA PRO A 220 13.01 -25.06 -33.98
C PRO A 220 14.22 -24.75 -34.89
N PRO A 221 14.81 -23.54 -34.79
CA PRO A 221 16.01 -23.22 -35.53
C PRO A 221 17.14 -24.21 -35.16
N PRO A 222 18.04 -24.54 -36.11
CA PRO A 222 19.16 -25.41 -35.82
C PRO A 222 20.04 -24.81 -34.71
N PHE A 223 20.51 -25.66 -33.80
CA PHE A 223 21.46 -25.25 -32.78
C PHE A 223 22.71 -24.63 -33.42
N PRO A 224 23.28 -23.55 -32.85
CA PRO A 224 24.55 -23.02 -33.32
C PRO A 224 25.64 -24.09 -33.17
N PRO A 225 26.63 -24.13 -34.08
CA PRO A 225 27.74 -25.06 -33.98
C PRO A 225 28.53 -24.83 -32.69
N PRO A 226 29.12 -25.88 -32.09
CA PRO A 226 29.97 -25.72 -30.92
C PRO A 226 31.17 -24.81 -31.25
N PRO A 227 31.63 -23.99 -30.29
CA PRO A 227 32.78 -23.13 -30.51
C PRO A 227 34.03 -23.96 -30.84
N SER A 228 34.80 -23.51 -31.82
CA SER A 228 36.08 -24.11 -32.19
C SER A 228 37.06 -24.08 -31.00
N PRO A 229 37.92 -25.11 -30.83
CA PRO A 229 38.90 -25.13 -29.75
C PRO A 229 39.88 -23.97 -29.93
N SER A 230 39.92 -23.06 -28.96
CA SER A 230 40.97 -22.04 -28.86
C SER A 230 42.29 -22.68 -28.42
N PRO A 231 43.44 -22.15 -28.87
CA PRO A 231 44.76 -22.70 -28.56
C PRO A 231 45.05 -22.67 -27.05
N SER A 232 45.69 -23.74 -26.58
CA SER A 232 46.09 -23.95 -25.19
C SER A 232 46.92 -22.79 -24.66
N SER A 233 46.34 -22.03 -23.72
CA SER A 233 47.08 -21.09 -22.88
C SER A 233 47.87 -21.85 -21.80
N PRO A 234 49.06 -21.36 -21.40
CA PRO A 234 49.93 -22.09 -20.48
C PRO A 234 49.32 -22.23 -19.08
N ARG A 235 49.65 -23.36 -18.44
CA ARG A 235 49.17 -23.78 -17.12
C ARG A 235 49.33 -22.66 -16.07
N PRO A 236 48.30 -22.32 -15.29
CA PRO A 236 48.44 -21.42 -14.16
C PRO A 236 49.38 -22.04 -13.09
N PRO A 237 50.14 -21.22 -12.35
CA PRO A 237 50.95 -21.72 -11.23
C PRO A 237 50.04 -22.30 -10.13
N ALA A 238 50.59 -23.27 -9.38
CA ALA A 238 49.88 -23.95 -8.30
C ALA A 238 49.38 -22.97 -7.22
N PRO A 239 48.22 -23.26 -6.58
CA PRO A 239 47.72 -22.43 -5.49
C PRO A 239 48.68 -22.49 -4.28
N PRO A 240 48.83 -21.40 -3.51
CA PRO A 240 49.57 -21.43 -2.26
C PRO A 240 48.89 -22.35 -1.23
N PRO A 241 49.63 -22.89 -0.24
CA PRO A 241 49.06 -23.73 0.81
C PRO A 241 48.01 -22.96 1.64
N PRO A 242 47.07 -23.67 2.29
CA PRO A 242 46.02 -23.05 3.08
C PRO A 242 46.59 -22.20 4.22
N SER A 243 46.09 -20.97 4.33
CA SER A 243 46.39 -20.05 5.43
C SER A 243 45.85 -20.59 6.76
N ASP A 244 46.58 -20.34 7.85
CA ASP A 244 46.17 -20.65 9.22
C ASP A 244 44.75 -20.14 9.55
N PRO A 245 44.02 -20.79 10.47
CA PRO A 245 42.69 -20.36 10.88
C PRO A 245 42.71 -18.91 11.40
N PRO A 246 41.63 -18.12 11.16
CA PRO A 246 41.61 -16.72 11.56
C PRO A 246 41.75 -16.58 13.07
N LEU A 247 42.65 -15.68 13.49
CA LEU A 247 42.75 -15.21 14.87
C LEU A 247 41.39 -14.69 15.34
N LYS A 248 41.03 -15.02 16.59
CA LYS A 248 39.86 -14.45 17.28
C LYS A 248 39.82 -12.92 17.09
N PRO A 249 38.65 -12.32 16.87
CA PRO A 249 38.52 -10.86 16.77
C PRO A 249 39.08 -10.20 18.04
N SER A 250 39.93 -9.19 17.85
CA SER A 250 40.39 -8.32 18.94
C SER A 250 39.20 -7.63 19.61
N PRO A 251 39.22 -7.41 20.94
CA PRO A 251 38.19 -6.63 21.62
C PRO A 251 38.15 -5.20 21.04
N PRO A 252 36.97 -4.55 21.04
CA PRO A 252 36.84 -3.18 20.55
C PRO A 252 37.73 -2.22 21.36
N PRO A 253 38.18 -1.10 20.75
CA PRO A 253 38.97 -0.09 21.45
C PRO A 253 38.19 0.46 22.67
N PRO A 254 38.87 0.83 23.77
CA PRO A 254 38.22 1.43 24.91
C PRO A 254 37.53 2.74 24.49
N SER A 255 36.33 2.96 25.04
CA SER A 255 35.57 4.19 24.82
C SER A 255 36.41 5.43 25.16
N PRO A 256 36.27 6.54 24.42
CA PRO A 256 36.95 7.79 24.76
C PRO A 256 36.57 8.22 26.19
N PRO A 257 37.50 8.84 26.95
CA PRO A 257 37.19 9.34 28.28
C PRO A 257 36.05 10.37 28.20
N PRO A 258 35.20 10.46 29.24
CA PRO A 258 34.15 11.46 29.29
C PRO A 258 34.75 12.87 29.17
N PRO A 259 34.02 13.83 28.58
CA PRO A 259 34.45 15.22 28.56
C PRO A 259 34.69 15.70 30.00
N PRO A 260 35.66 16.61 30.22
CA PRO A 260 35.86 17.20 31.53
C PRO A 260 34.56 17.82 32.04
N PRO A 261 34.29 17.77 33.37
CA PRO A 261 33.10 18.39 33.92
C PRO A 261 33.06 19.86 33.49
N GLN A 262 31.92 20.29 32.95
CA GLN A 262 31.68 21.71 32.76
C GLN A 262 31.92 22.43 34.10
N PRO A 263 32.61 23.59 34.11
CA PRO A 263 32.70 24.38 35.32
C PRO A 263 31.28 24.64 35.83
N SER A 264 31.05 24.27 37.08
CA SER A 264 29.82 24.58 37.81
C SER A 264 29.48 26.05 37.60
N SER A 265 28.25 26.33 37.16
CA SER A 265 27.68 27.66 37.11
C SER A 265 28.02 28.41 38.41
N PRO A 266 28.46 29.68 38.35
CA PRO A 266 28.68 30.45 39.56
C PRO A 266 27.39 30.49 40.40
N PRO A 267 27.50 30.47 41.74
CA PRO A 267 26.33 30.57 42.61
C PRO A 267 25.56 31.85 42.29
N PRO A 268 24.21 31.85 42.41
CA PRO A 268 23.41 33.05 42.26
C PRO A 268 23.89 34.13 43.24
N PRO A 269 23.83 35.42 42.86
CA PRO A 269 24.20 36.51 43.76
C PRO A 269 23.34 36.47 45.04
N PRO A 270 23.90 36.88 46.20
CA PRO A 270 23.12 36.95 47.44
C PRO A 270 21.94 37.91 47.26
N PRO A 271 20.79 37.63 47.91
CA PRO A 271 19.66 38.54 47.90
C PRO A 271 20.08 39.90 48.46
N PRO A 272 19.52 41.01 47.94
CA PRO A 272 19.79 42.34 48.46
C PRO A 272 19.40 42.41 49.95
N PRO A 273 20.12 43.22 50.75
CA PRO A 273 19.81 43.38 52.17
C PRO A 273 18.39 43.92 52.34
N PRO A 274 17.65 43.47 53.36
CA PRO A 274 16.32 43.98 53.64
C PRO A 274 16.40 45.47 54.00
N SER A 275 15.53 46.27 53.39
CA SER A 275 15.23 47.64 53.80
C SER A 275 14.54 47.69 55.16
#